data_AF-A0A497QQE3-F1
#
_entry.id   AF-A0A497QQE3-F1
#
_cell.length_a   1.000
_cell.length_b   1.000
_cell.length_c   1.000
_cell.angle_alpha   90.00
_cell.angle_beta   90.00
_cell.angle_gamma   90.00
#
_symmetry.space_group_name_H-M   'P 1'
#
loop_
_entity.id
_entity.type
_entity.pdbx_description
1 polymer ?
#
loop_
_entity_poly.entity_id
_entity_poly.type
_entity_poly.pdbx_seq_one_letter_code
_entity_poly.pdbx_strand_id
1 'polypeptide(L)'
;SRNFYKKAYFSFKTYGNKIGMADCYDQIALSFLLQDELKHAEDYQLRALKIRNDTPDKKGQARALKNLAVITYKKNGSADKALPLLEEALSLAQKSKDPRLVVSIALNHSKIASKKGDFSSAMKSFIVARRFSKKYAIPLTQEDDKDFGTLLLNLGLQKYDEGDLQNSLNYLKKAVVILQAYNDPLLPLIKQTITKIEKLLS
;
A
#
# COMPACT_ATOMS: atom_id res chain seq x y z
N SER A 1 -17.58 10.74 -17.08
CA SER A 1 -16.75 9.51 -17.07
C SER A 1 -17.57 8.24 -16.86
N ARG A 2 -18.35 8.06 -15.77
CA ARG A 2 -19.08 6.80 -15.48
C ARG A 2 -20.06 6.32 -16.56
N ASN A 3 -20.79 7.23 -17.21
CA ASN A 3 -21.72 6.87 -18.29
C ASN A 3 -21.00 6.25 -19.50
N PHE A 4 -19.77 6.67 -19.79
CA PHE A 4 -18.95 6.06 -20.84
C PHE A 4 -18.60 4.61 -20.49
N TYR A 5 -18.13 4.34 -19.27
CA TYR A 5 -17.82 2.99 -18.82
C TYR A 5 -19.05 2.08 -18.72
N LYS A 6 -20.23 2.62 -18.39
CA LYS A 6 -21.49 1.88 -18.45
C LYS A 6 -21.83 1.46 -19.89
N LYS A 7 -21.69 2.37 -20.88
CA LYS A 7 -21.88 2.04 -22.30
C LYS A 7 -20.87 1.00 -22.80
N ALA A 8 -19.59 1.17 -22.45
CA ALA A 8 -18.53 0.23 -22.79
C ALA A 8 -18.78 -1.15 -22.19
N TYR A 9 -19.26 -1.23 -20.95
CA TYR A 9 -19.65 -2.48 -20.31
C TYR A 9 -20.70 -3.25 -21.13
N PHE A 10 -21.75 -2.57 -21.62
CA PHE A 10 -22.76 -3.22 -22.44
C PHE A 10 -22.18 -3.76 -23.75
N SER A 11 -21.30 -3.00 -24.40
CA SER A 11 -20.59 -3.47 -25.59
C SER A 11 -19.77 -4.73 -25.28
N PHE A 12 -18.92 -4.71 -24.24
CA PHE A 12 -18.15 -5.89 -23.85
C PHE A 12 -19.01 -7.08 -23.46
N LYS A 13 -20.15 -6.84 -22.81
CA LYS A 13 -21.13 -7.88 -22.49
C LYS A 13 -21.71 -8.52 -23.75
N THR A 14 -22.08 -7.73 -24.76
CA THR A 14 -22.58 -8.24 -26.04
C THR A 14 -21.57 -9.16 -26.74
N TYR A 15 -20.28 -8.84 -26.66
CA TYR A 15 -19.20 -9.63 -27.26
C TYR A 15 -18.60 -10.68 -26.31
N GLY A 16 -19.17 -10.89 -25.11
CA GLY A 16 -18.69 -11.87 -24.14
C GLY A 16 -17.29 -11.58 -23.54
N ASN A 17 -16.79 -10.34 -23.65
CA ASN A 17 -15.48 -9.97 -23.13
C ASN A 17 -15.52 -9.69 -21.61
N LYS A 18 -15.37 -10.75 -20.83
CA LYS A 18 -15.36 -10.70 -19.36
C LYS A 18 -14.29 -9.75 -18.79
N ILE A 19 -13.09 -9.71 -19.38
CA ILE A 19 -12.00 -8.83 -18.89
C ILE A 19 -12.38 -7.36 -19.08
N GLY A 20 -12.89 -6.99 -20.26
CA GLY A 20 -13.35 -5.63 -20.55
C GLY A 20 -14.54 -5.20 -19.68
N MET A 21 -15.45 -6.14 -19.36
CA MET A 21 -16.53 -5.90 -18.40
C MET A 21 -15.99 -5.58 -17.01
N ALA A 22 -15.02 -6.36 -16.51
CA ALA A 22 -14.39 -6.14 -15.21
C ALA A 22 -13.58 -4.82 -15.17
N ASP A 23 -12.86 -4.49 -16.24
CA ASP A 23 -12.14 -3.21 -16.37
C ASP A 23 -13.11 -2.01 -16.31
N CYS A 24 -14.31 -2.12 -16.91
CA CYS A 24 -15.33 -1.08 -16.78
C CYS A 24 -15.78 -0.88 -15.33
N TYR A 25 -15.97 -1.97 -14.59
CA TYR A 25 -16.32 -1.90 -13.17
C TYR A 25 -15.19 -1.33 -12.31
N ASP A 26 -13.93 -1.69 -12.57
CA ASP A 26 -12.77 -1.09 -11.88
C ASP A 26 -12.74 0.43 -12.08
N GLN A 27 -12.98 0.91 -13.30
CA GLN A 27 -12.97 2.35 -13.58
C GLN A 27 -14.16 3.10 -12.95
N ILE A 28 -15.31 2.45 -12.85
CA ILE A 28 -16.47 3.01 -12.14
C ILE A 28 -16.19 3.06 -10.63
N ALA A 29 -15.64 1.97 -10.06
CA ALA A 29 -15.26 1.90 -8.66
C ALA A 29 -14.25 2.99 -8.28
N LEU A 30 -13.21 3.16 -9.11
CA LEU A 30 -12.22 4.23 -8.93
C LEU A 30 -12.86 5.62 -8.99
N SER A 31 -13.81 5.83 -9.90
CA SER A 31 -14.53 7.10 -9.99
C SER A 31 -15.34 7.42 -8.73
N PHE A 32 -15.93 6.42 -8.07
CA PHE A 32 -16.61 6.60 -6.78
C PHE A 32 -15.62 6.78 -5.63
N LEU A 33 -14.51 6.05 -5.63
CA LEU A 33 -13.45 6.19 -4.63
C LEU A 33 -12.86 7.61 -4.61
N LEU A 34 -12.67 8.22 -5.78
CA LEU A 34 -12.22 9.61 -5.91
C LEU A 34 -13.24 10.65 -5.40
N GLN A 35 -14.51 10.27 -5.32
CA GLN A 35 -15.59 11.09 -4.75
C GLN A 35 -15.88 10.72 -3.29
N ASP A 36 -15.06 9.87 -2.70
CA ASP A 36 -15.22 9.32 -1.34
C ASP A 36 -16.56 8.57 -1.11
N GLU A 37 -17.20 8.12 -2.19
CA GLU A 37 -18.42 7.31 -2.16
C GLU A 37 -18.07 5.82 -1.96
N LEU A 38 -17.56 5.50 -0.77
CA LEU A 38 -16.90 4.21 -0.49
C LEU A 38 -17.83 2.99 -0.63
N LYS A 39 -19.13 3.13 -0.33
CA LYS A 39 -20.12 2.04 -0.52
C LYS A 39 -20.30 1.68 -1.99
N HIS A 40 -20.41 2.69 -2.87
CA HIS A 40 -20.52 2.46 -4.31
C HIS A 40 -19.20 1.93 -4.88
N ALA A 41 -18.07 2.47 -4.44
CA ALA A 41 -16.74 1.98 -4.85
C ALA A 41 -16.59 0.48 -4.53
N GLU A 42 -16.98 0.06 -3.32
CA GLU A 42 -16.94 -1.33 -2.88
C GLU A 42 -17.85 -2.24 -3.73
N ASP A 43 -19.11 -1.86 -3.96
CA ASP A 43 -20.05 -2.64 -4.78
C ASP A 43 -19.50 -2.90 -6.19
N TYR A 44 -19.03 -1.85 -6.88
CA TYR A 44 -18.46 -2.01 -8.21
C TYR A 44 -17.15 -2.82 -8.20
N GLN A 45 -16.31 -2.66 -7.18
CA GLN A 45 -15.07 -3.41 -7.06
C GLN A 45 -15.32 -4.91 -6.81
N LEU A 46 -16.34 -5.26 -6.02
CA LEU A 46 -16.79 -6.64 -5.80
C LEU A 46 -17.35 -7.27 -7.07
N ARG A 47 -18.10 -6.51 -7.88
CA ARG A 47 -18.58 -6.99 -9.20
C ARG A 47 -17.42 -7.27 -10.16
N ALA A 48 -16.41 -6.40 -10.19
CA ALA A 48 -15.20 -6.62 -10.97
C ALA A 48 -14.48 -7.91 -10.52
N LEU A 49 -14.26 -8.06 -9.20
CA LEU A 49 -13.59 -9.23 -8.63
C LEU A 49 -14.35 -10.53 -8.97
N LYS A 50 -15.68 -10.52 -8.84
CA LYS A 50 -16.53 -11.67 -9.19
C LYS A 50 -16.31 -12.13 -10.64
N ILE A 51 -16.33 -11.20 -11.60
CA ILE A 51 -16.07 -11.53 -13.00
C ILE A 51 -14.66 -12.08 -13.19
N ARG A 52 -13.66 -11.48 -12.53
CA ARG A 52 -12.27 -11.91 -12.67
C ARG A 52 -11.99 -13.28 -12.06
N ASN A 53 -12.70 -13.67 -11.00
CA ASN A 53 -12.61 -15.01 -10.41
C ASN A 53 -13.06 -16.10 -11.39
N ASP A 54 -13.98 -15.79 -12.31
CA ASP A 54 -14.43 -16.68 -13.39
C ASP A 54 -13.49 -16.67 -14.61
N THR A 55 -12.29 -16.11 -14.50
CA THR A 55 -11.30 -16.03 -15.58
C THR A 55 -9.89 -16.36 -15.09
N PRO A 56 -8.96 -16.74 -15.99
CA PRO A 56 -7.54 -16.92 -15.66
C PRO A 56 -6.76 -15.62 -15.36
N ASP A 57 -7.42 -14.45 -15.29
CA ASP A 57 -6.77 -13.14 -15.16
C ASP A 57 -6.26 -12.87 -13.73
N LYS A 58 -5.13 -13.48 -13.38
CA LYS A 58 -4.48 -13.30 -12.06
C LYS A 58 -4.03 -11.86 -11.81
N LYS A 59 -3.62 -11.14 -12.87
CA LYS A 59 -3.23 -9.73 -12.77
C LYS A 59 -4.42 -8.85 -12.38
N GLY A 60 -5.56 -9.05 -13.03
CA GLY A 60 -6.77 -8.33 -12.70
C GLY A 60 -7.32 -8.71 -11.32
N GLN A 61 -7.29 -9.99 -10.94
CA GLN A 61 -7.67 -10.43 -9.58
C GLN A 61 -6.85 -9.69 -8.52
N ALA A 62 -5.53 -9.65 -8.68
CA ALA A 62 -4.63 -8.91 -7.78
C ALA A 62 -4.96 -7.40 -7.71
N ARG A 63 -5.23 -6.76 -8.85
CA ARG A 63 -5.63 -5.34 -8.89
C ARG A 63 -6.94 -5.10 -8.15
N ALA A 64 -7.93 -5.97 -8.36
CA ALA A 64 -9.24 -5.84 -7.73
C ALA A 64 -9.15 -5.99 -6.21
N LEU A 65 -8.41 -6.99 -5.72
CA LEU A 65 -8.16 -7.20 -4.30
C LEU A 65 -7.41 -6.02 -3.66
N LYS A 66 -6.38 -5.49 -4.33
CA LYS A 66 -5.66 -4.29 -3.88
C LYS A 66 -6.61 -3.09 -3.71
N ASN A 67 -7.47 -2.85 -4.70
CA ASN A 67 -8.41 -1.74 -4.64
C ASN A 67 -9.46 -1.94 -3.54
N LEU A 68 -9.96 -3.17 -3.38
CA LEU A 68 -10.90 -3.52 -2.32
C LEU A 68 -10.27 -3.32 -0.93
N ALA A 69 -9.00 -3.65 -0.75
CA ALA A 69 -8.26 -3.40 0.49
C ALA A 69 -8.20 -1.90 0.82
N VAL A 70 -7.87 -1.07 -0.17
CA VAL A 70 -7.84 0.40 0.00
C VAL A 70 -9.22 0.94 0.35
N ILE A 71 -10.26 0.51 -0.35
CA ILE A 71 -11.66 0.91 -0.09
C ILE A 71 -12.07 0.48 1.33
N THR A 72 -11.78 -0.76 1.70
CA THR A 72 -12.08 -1.32 3.03
C THR A 72 -11.42 -0.48 4.11
N TYR A 73 -10.11 -0.24 3.99
CA TYR A 73 -9.36 0.54 4.97
C TYR A 73 -9.88 1.99 5.08
N LYS A 74 -10.19 2.66 3.97
CA LYS A 74 -10.77 4.01 4.00
C LYS A 74 -12.16 4.06 4.65
N LYS A 75 -12.98 3.01 4.47
CA LYS A 75 -14.39 3.00 4.92
C LYS A 75 -14.54 2.85 6.43
N ASN A 76 -13.67 2.09 7.06
CA ASN A 76 -13.85 1.70 8.47
C ASN A 76 -12.55 1.68 9.29
N GLY A 77 -11.41 2.06 8.71
CA GLY A 77 -10.10 2.00 9.36
C GLY A 77 -9.62 0.57 9.65
N SER A 78 -10.32 -0.47 9.19
CA SER A 78 -10.07 -1.86 9.55
C SER A 78 -8.88 -2.41 8.77
N ALA A 79 -7.68 -2.20 9.32
CA ALA A 79 -6.46 -2.83 8.84
C ALA A 79 -6.58 -4.36 8.83
N ASP A 80 -7.27 -4.94 9.82
CA ASP A 80 -7.49 -6.40 9.92
C ASP A 80 -8.24 -7.00 8.75
N LYS A 81 -9.14 -6.23 8.11
CA LYS A 81 -9.84 -6.67 6.90
C LYS A 81 -9.07 -6.35 5.63
N ALA A 82 -8.29 -5.26 5.63
CA ALA A 82 -7.57 -4.81 4.44
C ALA A 82 -6.26 -5.57 4.18
N LEU A 83 -5.51 -5.93 5.23
CA LEU A 83 -4.21 -6.59 5.09
C LEU A 83 -4.31 -7.99 4.43
N PRO A 84 -5.24 -8.88 4.81
CA PRO A 84 -5.38 -10.17 4.14
C PRO A 84 -5.67 -10.05 2.63
N LEU A 85 -6.45 -9.05 2.24
CA LEU A 85 -6.72 -8.75 0.83
C LEU A 85 -5.45 -8.35 0.07
N LEU A 86 -4.55 -7.60 0.72
CA LEU A 86 -3.26 -7.20 0.12
C LEU A 86 -2.26 -8.36 0.07
N GLU A 87 -2.27 -9.26 1.05
CA GLU A 87 -1.46 -10.48 1.05
C GLU A 87 -1.86 -11.40 -0.12
N GLU A 88 -3.17 -11.63 -0.30
CA GLU A 88 -3.69 -12.39 -1.44
C GLU A 88 -3.34 -11.70 -2.77
N ALA A 89 -3.56 -10.38 -2.85
CA ALA A 89 -3.21 -9.58 -4.02
C ALA A 89 -1.72 -9.70 -4.35
N LEU A 90 -0.84 -9.69 -3.35
CA LEU A 90 0.61 -9.77 -3.54
C LEU A 90 1.03 -11.14 -4.06
N SER A 91 0.45 -12.22 -3.53
CA SER A 91 0.68 -13.59 -4.00
C SER A 91 0.29 -13.75 -5.47
N LEU A 92 -0.86 -13.20 -5.87
CA LEU A 92 -1.33 -13.20 -7.25
C LEU A 92 -0.46 -12.32 -8.16
N ALA A 93 -0.07 -11.13 -7.69
CA ALA A 93 0.76 -10.19 -8.44
C ALA A 93 2.17 -10.72 -8.68
N GLN A 94 2.77 -11.45 -7.73
CA GLN A 94 4.08 -12.08 -7.92
C GLN A 94 4.06 -13.18 -8.97
N LYS A 95 2.92 -13.86 -9.15
CA LYS A 95 2.69 -14.81 -10.25
C LYS A 95 2.38 -14.10 -11.57
N SER A 96 2.05 -12.81 -11.53
CA SER A 96 1.87 -11.97 -12.71
C SER A 96 3.21 -11.40 -13.17
N LYS A 97 3.42 -11.27 -14.48
CA LYS A 97 4.61 -10.61 -15.05
C LYS A 97 4.54 -9.07 -14.92
N ASP A 98 3.91 -8.53 -13.87
CA ASP A 98 3.70 -7.10 -13.64
C ASP A 98 4.40 -6.62 -12.36
N PRO A 99 5.67 -6.21 -12.44
CA PRO A 99 6.42 -5.76 -11.28
C PRO A 99 5.90 -4.44 -10.69
N ARG A 100 5.23 -3.60 -11.49
CA ARG A 100 4.62 -2.35 -11.00
C ARG A 100 3.45 -2.64 -10.06
N LEU A 101 2.67 -3.67 -10.37
CA LEU A 101 1.59 -4.11 -9.49
C LEU A 101 2.11 -4.65 -8.15
N VAL A 102 3.20 -5.42 -8.16
CA VAL A 102 3.87 -5.89 -6.93
C VAL A 102 4.32 -4.73 -6.06
N VAL A 103 5.00 -3.72 -6.64
CA VAL A 103 5.44 -2.52 -5.92
C VAL A 103 4.24 -1.78 -5.32
N SER A 104 3.19 -1.52 -6.10
CA SER A 104 2.00 -0.81 -5.62
C SER A 104 1.28 -1.53 -4.48
N ILE A 105 1.13 -2.86 -4.55
CA ILE A 105 0.50 -3.64 -3.48
C ILE A 105 1.35 -3.63 -2.21
N ALA A 106 2.65 -3.84 -2.35
CA ALA A 106 3.58 -3.89 -1.23
C ALA A 106 3.68 -2.54 -0.50
N LEU A 107 3.64 -1.42 -1.22
CA LEU A 107 3.59 -0.08 -0.62
C LEU A 107 2.27 0.15 0.15
N ASN A 108 1.11 -0.21 -0.45
CA ASN A 108 -0.18 -0.12 0.24
C ASN A 108 -0.22 -0.97 1.51
N HIS A 109 0.32 -2.20 1.44
CA HIS A 109 0.44 -3.08 2.60
C HIS A 109 1.34 -2.46 3.66
N SER A 110 2.51 -1.94 3.28
CA SER A 110 3.44 -1.28 4.20
C SER A 110 2.75 -0.12 4.93
N LYS A 111 2.05 0.74 4.20
CA LYS A 111 1.34 1.90 4.74
C LYS A 111 0.25 1.50 5.74
N ILE A 112 -0.59 0.52 5.39
CA ILE A 112 -1.70 0.08 6.24
C ILE A 112 -1.18 -0.66 7.49
N ALA A 113 -0.18 -1.55 7.33
CA ALA A 113 0.44 -2.25 8.45
C ALA A 113 1.13 -1.28 9.42
N SER A 114 1.84 -0.27 8.89
CA SER A 114 2.46 0.79 9.71
C SER A 114 1.41 1.56 10.51
N LYS A 115 0.29 1.94 9.89
CA LYS A 115 -0.82 2.61 10.61
C LYS A 115 -1.50 1.73 11.66
N LYS A 116 -1.45 0.39 11.51
CA LYS A 116 -1.92 -0.57 12.53
C LYS A 116 -0.93 -0.71 13.70
N GLY A 117 0.32 -0.27 13.54
CA GLY A 117 1.41 -0.51 14.49
C GLY A 117 2.16 -1.83 14.24
N ASP A 118 1.81 -2.59 13.20
CA ASP A 118 2.56 -3.78 12.79
C ASP A 118 3.76 -3.38 11.92
N PHE A 119 4.76 -2.79 12.57
CA PHE A 119 5.93 -2.26 11.89
C PHE A 119 6.84 -3.34 11.30
N SER A 120 6.80 -4.56 11.86
CA SER A 120 7.52 -5.72 11.33
C SER A 120 6.97 -6.12 9.96
N SER A 121 5.65 -6.28 9.87
CA SER A 121 4.99 -6.60 8.59
C SER A 121 5.12 -5.44 7.60
N ALA A 122 5.01 -4.20 8.06
CA ALA A 122 5.24 -3.02 7.23
C ALA A 122 6.64 -3.02 6.59
N MET A 123 7.68 -3.26 7.40
CA MET A 123 9.07 -3.31 6.94
C MET A 123 9.29 -4.43 5.90
N LYS A 124 8.75 -5.63 6.13
CA LYS A 124 8.83 -6.73 5.16
C LYS A 124 8.23 -6.34 3.81
N SER A 125 7.05 -5.73 3.82
CA SER A 125 6.39 -5.29 2.59
C SER A 125 7.16 -4.16 1.90
N PHE A 126 7.70 -3.19 2.64
CA PHE A 126 8.53 -2.14 2.04
C PHE A 126 9.82 -2.68 1.40
N ILE A 127 10.46 -3.68 2.03
CA ILE A 127 11.63 -4.36 1.44
C ILE A 127 11.26 -5.04 0.11
N VAL A 128 10.08 -5.69 0.03
CA VAL A 128 9.58 -6.25 -1.23
C VAL A 128 9.42 -5.15 -2.29
N ALA A 129 8.78 -4.03 -1.94
CA ALA A 129 8.60 -2.90 -2.84
C ALA A 129 9.95 -2.35 -3.35
N ARG A 130 10.91 -2.08 -2.46
CA ARG A 130 12.25 -1.59 -2.83
C ARG A 130 13.03 -2.57 -3.68
N ARG A 131 12.96 -3.87 -3.39
CA ARG A 131 13.63 -4.90 -4.20
C ARG A 131 13.12 -4.90 -5.64
N PHE A 132 11.80 -4.86 -5.84
CA PHE A 132 11.21 -4.82 -7.17
C PHE A 132 11.45 -3.47 -7.87
N SER A 133 11.32 -2.37 -7.13
CA SER A 133 11.63 -1.03 -7.62
C SER A 133 13.05 -0.95 -8.19
N LYS A 134 14.05 -1.41 -7.44
CA LYS A 134 15.45 -1.46 -7.88
C LYS A 134 15.64 -2.39 -9.09
N LYS A 135 15.10 -3.61 -9.04
CA LYS A 135 15.30 -4.62 -10.10
C LYS A 135 14.71 -4.18 -11.45
N TYR A 136 13.58 -3.49 -11.44
CA TYR A 136 12.83 -3.13 -12.65
C TYR A 136 12.85 -1.62 -12.95
N ALA A 137 13.70 -0.85 -12.28
CA ALA A 137 13.79 0.61 -12.41
C ALA A 137 12.42 1.32 -12.29
N ILE A 138 11.58 0.87 -11.35
CA ILE A 138 10.27 1.48 -11.07
C ILE A 138 10.50 2.59 -10.03
N PRO A 139 10.27 3.87 -10.36
CA PRO A 139 10.49 4.95 -9.42
C PRO A 139 9.51 4.85 -8.25
N LEU A 140 10.01 5.08 -7.04
CA LEU A 140 9.21 5.37 -5.87
C LEU A 140 8.93 6.87 -5.83
N THR A 141 7.77 7.25 -5.29
CA THR A 141 7.41 8.66 -5.13
C THR A 141 8.06 9.25 -3.88
N GLN A 142 8.10 10.58 -3.78
CA GLN A 142 8.52 11.25 -2.55
C GLN A 142 7.66 10.86 -1.35
N GLU A 143 6.37 10.60 -1.56
CA GLU A 143 5.47 10.12 -0.51
C GLU A 143 5.87 8.72 -0.03
N ASP A 144 6.28 7.82 -0.93
CA ASP A 144 6.72 6.47 -0.56
C ASP A 144 7.99 6.49 0.30
N ASP A 145 8.95 7.35 -0.04
CA ASP A 145 10.18 7.52 0.74
C ASP A 145 9.88 8.20 2.08
N LYS A 146 8.97 9.18 2.13
CA LYS A 146 8.51 9.78 3.38
C LYS A 146 7.82 8.76 4.29
N ASP A 147 6.89 7.97 3.74
CA ASP A 147 6.19 6.90 4.47
C ASP A 147 7.20 5.89 5.06
N PHE A 148 8.30 5.61 4.35
CA PHE A 148 9.40 4.78 4.87
C PHE A 148 10.20 5.46 5.99
N GLY A 149 10.49 6.76 5.85
CA GLY A 149 11.11 7.54 6.92
C GLY A 149 10.28 7.50 8.20
N THR A 150 8.95 7.65 8.09
CA THR A 150 8.02 7.53 9.22
C THR A 150 7.98 6.10 9.78
N LEU A 151 8.00 5.07 8.94
CA LEU A 151 8.10 3.69 9.42
C LEU A 151 9.38 3.44 10.23
N LEU A 152 10.53 3.95 9.76
CA LEU A 152 11.80 3.85 10.49
C LEU A 152 11.76 4.61 11.81
N LEU A 153 11.14 5.80 11.84
CA LEU A 153 10.93 6.56 13.06
C LEU A 153 10.15 5.72 14.08
N ASN A 154 9.00 5.17 13.67
CA ASN A 154 8.15 4.38 14.56
C ASN A 154 8.84 3.09 15.06
N LEU A 155 9.60 2.40 14.21
CA LEU A 155 10.44 1.27 14.64
C LEU A 155 11.50 1.69 15.65
N GLY A 156 12.13 2.85 15.43
CA GLY A 156 13.12 3.40 16.35
C GLY A 156 12.52 3.72 17.71
N LEU A 157 11.31 4.32 17.74
CA LEU A 157 10.59 4.59 18.98
C LEU A 157 10.14 3.31 19.68
N GLN A 158 9.60 2.33 18.95
CA GLN A 158 9.25 1.04 19.53
C GLN A 158 10.47 0.37 20.20
N LYS A 159 11.62 0.37 19.53
CA LYS A 159 12.86 -0.20 20.09
C LYS A 159 13.36 0.57 21.31
N TYR A 160 13.14 1.88 21.35
CA TYR A 160 13.42 2.68 22.54
C TYR A 160 12.56 2.24 23.73
N ASP A 161 11.26 2.06 23.51
CA ASP A 161 10.31 1.63 24.54
C ASP A 161 10.60 0.18 25.03
N GLU A 162 11.12 -0.67 24.14
CA GLU A 162 11.60 -2.02 24.48
C GLU A 162 12.95 -2.02 25.23
N GLY A 163 13.61 -0.87 25.39
CA GLY A 163 14.95 -0.74 25.99
C GLY A 163 16.11 -1.14 25.08
N ASP A 164 15.82 -1.48 23.82
CA ASP A 164 16.83 -1.80 22.80
C ASP A 164 17.39 -0.51 22.17
N LEU A 165 18.20 0.18 22.97
CA LEU A 165 18.77 1.48 22.64
C LEU A 165 19.63 1.46 21.36
N GLN A 166 20.35 0.37 21.12
CA GLN A 166 21.24 0.25 19.96
C GLN A 166 20.44 0.18 18.65
N ASN A 167 19.41 -0.68 18.59
CA ASN A 167 18.56 -0.76 17.41
C ASN A 167 17.68 0.49 17.24
N SER A 168 17.21 1.08 18.36
CA SER A 168 16.53 2.38 18.32
C SER A 168 17.38 3.43 17.61
N LEU A 169 18.62 3.60 18.06
CA LEU A 169 19.55 4.59 17.50
C LEU A 169 19.79 4.38 15.99
N ASN A 170 19.95 3.12 15.57
CA ASN A 170 20.13 2.76 14.16
C ASN A 170 18.91 3.16 13.30
N TYR A 171 17.70 2.86 13.76
CA TYR A 171 16.48 3.21 13.03
C TYR A 171 16.24 4.72 12.99
N LEU A 172 16.39 5.41 14.13
CA LEU A 172 16.19 6.86 14.21
C LEU A 172 17.20 7.63 13.33
N LYS A 173 18.47 7.23 13.32
CA LYS A 173 19.48 7.84 12.43
C LYS A 173 19.11 7.69 10.96
N LYS A 174 18.64 6.51 10.54
CA LYS A 174 18.15 6.29 9.16
C LYS A 174 16.91 7.12 8.85
N ALA A 175 15.98 7.23 9.80
CA ALA A 175 14.79 8.07 9.66
C ALA A 175 15.16 9.54 9.44
N VAL A 176 16.12 10.08 10.21
CA VAL A 176 16.61 11.47 10.06
C VAL A 176 17.15 11.72 8.65
N VAL A 177 17.98 10.83 8.10
CA VAL A 177 18.55 10.99 6.75
C VAL A 177 17.45 11.16 5.70
N ILE A 178 16.40 10.35 5.78
CA ILE A 178 15.30 10.37 4.83
C ILE A 178 14.40 11.59 5.06
N LEU A 179 13.93 11.78 6.29
CA LEU A 179 12.97 12.84 6.63
C LEU A 179 13.57 14.24 6.50
N GLN A 180 14.90 14.38 6.64
CA GLN A 180 15.61 15.64 6.40
C GLN A 180 15.54 16.09 4.95
N ALA A 181 15.53 15.15 3.99
CA ALA A 181 15.38 15.49 2.58
C ALA A 181 14.00 16.10 2.24
N TYR A 182 13.01 15.93 3.13
CA TYR A 182 11.63 16.39 2.95
C TYR A 182 11.19 17.45 3.95
N ASN A 183 12.13 18.03 4.72
CA ASN A 183 11.84 19.03 5.76
C ASN A 183 10.73 18.63 6.73
N ASP A 184 10.77 17.37 7.20
CA ASP A 184 9.74 16.87 8.12
C ASP A 184 9.75 17.64 9.46
N PRO A 185 8.59 18.12 9.96
CA PRO A 185 8.52 18.94 11.16
C PRO A 185 8.98 18.20 12.44
N LEU A 186 9.01 16.86 12.45
CA LEU A 186 9.42 16.09 13.61
C LEU A 186 10.94 16.00 13.79
N LEU A 187 11.75 16.43 12.81
CA LEU A 187 13.21 16.32 12.85
C LEU A 187 13.89 16.80 14.14
N PRO A 188 13.52 17.96 14.74
CA PRO A 188 14.13 18.41 15.98
C PRO A 188 13.91 17.42 17.14
N LEU A 189 12.70 16.86 17.24
CA LEU A 189 12.34 15.90 18.28
C LEU A 189 13.09 14.57 18.10
N ILE A 190 13.21 14.11 16.86
CA ILE A 190 13.97 12.88 16.54
C ILE A 190 15.44 13.06 16.93
N LYS A 191 16.06 14.21 16.56
CA LYS A 191 17.45 14.52 16.90
C LYS A 191 17.66 14.62 18.41
N GLN A 192 16.75 15.24 19.15
CA GLN A 192 16.80 15.28 20.62
C GLN A 192 16.73 13.88 21.24
N THR A 193 15.89 13.00 20.70
CA THR A 193 15.74 11.62 21.16
C THR A 193 17.02 10.82 20.92
N ILE A 194 17.64 10.97 19.74
CA ILE A 194 18.95 10.39 19.42
C ILE A 194 20.00 10.83 20.44
N THR A 195 20.11 12.13 20.74
CA THR A 195 21.09 12.63 21.72
C THR A 195 20.86 12.08 23.12
N LYS A 196 19.59 11.87 23.53
CA LYS A 196 19.28 11.22 24.81
C LYS A 196 19.76 9.77 24.82
N ILE A 197 19.49 9.01 23.76
CA ILE A 197 19.91 7.61 23.64
C ILE A 197 21.44 7.49 23.64
N GLU A 198 22.15 8.37 22.92
CA GLU A 198 23.62 8.37 22.87
C GLU A 198 24.25 8.60 24.25
N LYS A 199 23.65 9.45 25.09
CA LYS A 199 24.09 9.66 26.49
C LYS A 199 23.81 8.47 27.40
N LEU A 200 22.80 7.66 27.11
CA LEU A 200 22.50 6.45 27.87
C LEU A 200 23.43 5.28 27.50
N LEU A 201 24.03 5.33 26.31
CA LEU A 201 24.95 4.33 25.80
C LEU A 201 26.44 4.66 26.09
N SER A 202 26.75 5.88 26.49
CA SER A 202 28.08 6.35 26.89
C SER A 202 28.37 6.01 28.34
#